data_AF-A0A7V4Y1G3-F1
#
_entry.id   AF-A0A7V4Y1G3-F1
#
_cell.length_a   1.000
_cell.length_b   1.000
_cell.length_c   1.000
_cell.angle_alpha   90.00
_cell.angle_beta   90.00
_cell.angle_gamma   90.00
#
_symmetry.space_group_name_H-M   'P 1'
#
loop_
_entity.id
_entity.type
_entity.pdbx_description
1 polymer ?
#
loop_
_entity_poly.entity_id
_entity_poly.type
_entity_poly.pdbx_seq_one_letter_code
_entity_poly.pdbx_strand_id
1 'polypeptide(L)' 'MGKIKIFFHNNCFDGLSSAAVFSIFYRGAFCHDCEFEYEGLAHRAGQLFLNVRFDGDENAIVDFKYS' A
#
# COMPACT_ATOMS: atom_id res chain seq x y z
N MET A 1 -15.90 2.77 10.72
CA MET A 1 -14.44 2.76 10.60
C MET A 1 -14.14 2.13 9.25
N GLY A 2 -13.54 2.89 8.32
CA GLY A 2 -13.18 2.36 7.01
C GLY A 2 -11.84 1.65 7.04
N LYS A 3 -11.64 0.66 6.18
CA LYS A 3 -10.39 -0.09 6.01
C LYS A 3 -9.60 0.43 4.81
N ILE A 4 -8.37 0.88 5.03
CA ILE A 4 -7.43 1.19 3.95
C ILE A 4 -6.36 0.10 3.85
N LYS A 5 -6.18 -0.42 2.65
CA LYS A 5 -5.14 -1.43 2.36
C LYS A 5 -4.00 -0.81 1.56
N ILE A 6 -2.80 -0.85 2.12
CA ILE A 6 -1.59 -0.27 1.52
C ILE A 6 -0.71 -1.38 0.98
N PHE A 7 -0.47 -1.31 -0.32
CA PHE A 7 0.45 -2.16 -1.05
C PHE A 7 1.78 -1.46 -1.25
N PHE A 8 2.88 -2.15 -0.95
CA PHE A 8 4.22 -1.59 -1.03
C PHE A 8 5.23 -2.58 -1.58
N HIS A 9 6.37 -2.11 -2.07
CA HIS A 9 7.41 -2.99 -2.57
C HIS A 9 8.03 -3.83 -1.44
N ASN A 10 7.84 -5.15 -1.52
CA ASN A 10 8.25 -6.08 -0.48
C ASN A 10 9.77 -6.24 -0.41
N ASN A 11 10.30 -6.56 0.78
CA ASN A 11 11.74 -6.73 1.03
C ASN A 11 12.60 -5.53 0.58
N CYS A 12 12.03 -4.33 0.57
CA CYS A 12 12.69 -3.08 0.26
C CYS A 12 12.45 -2.07 1.39
N PHE A 13 13.51 -1.41 1.86
CA PHE A 13 13.38 -0.36 2.89
C PHE A 13 12.54 0.82 2.38
N ASP A 14 12.75 1.23 1.13
CA ASP A 14 12.01 2.33 0.51
C ASP A 14 10.50 2.05 0.44
N GLY A 15 10.13 0.80 0.11
CA GLY A 15 8.74 0.37 0.12
C GLY A 15 8.08 0.47 1.50
N LEU A 16 8.74 -0.06 2.54
CA LEU A 16 8.23 0.02 3.91
C LEU A 16 8.15 1.48 4.41
N SER A 17 9.19 2.29 4.13
CA SER A 17 9.22 3.71 4.48
C SER A 17 8.10 4.48 3.78
N SER A 18 7.88 4.23 2.49
CA SER A 18 6.79 4.83 1.71
C SER A 18 5.42 4.49 2.29
N ALA A 19 5.19 3.23 2.68
CA ALA A 19 3.96 2.81 3.35
C ALA A 19 3.74 3.56 4.67
N ALA A 20 4.77 3.67 5.51
CA ALA A 20 4.67 4.35 6.80
C ALA A 20 4.40 5.86 6.65
N VAL A 21 5.13 6.53 5.77
CA VAL A 21 4.95 7.97 5.49
C VAL A 21 3.55 8.23 4.95
N PHE A 22 3.09 7.41 4.01
CA PHE A 22 1.73 7.50 3.47
C PHE A 22 0.68 7.30 4.57
N SER A 23 0.82 6.31 5.45
CA SER A 23 -0.14 6.09 6.55
C SER A 23 -0.30 7.29 7.47
N ILE A 24 0.81 7.94 7.83
CA ILE A 24 0.80 9.14 8.68
C ILE A 24 0.07 10.29 7.97
N PHE A 25 0.41 10.53 6.71
CA PHE A 25 -0.24 11.55 5.89
C PHE A 25 -1.74 11.27 5.73
N TYR A 26 -2.11 10.05 5.35
CA TYR A 26 -3.49 9.67 5.08
C TYR A 26 -4.38 9.81 6.33
N ARG A 27 -3.87 9.36 7.48
CA ARG A 27 -4.57 9.50 8.76
C ARG A 27 -4.79 10.96 9.14
N GLY A 28 -3.79 11.81 8.91
CA GLY A 28 -3.87 13.24 9.24
C GLY A 28 -4.76 14.05 8.31
N ALA A 29 -4.80 13.70 7.01
CA ALA A 29 -5.44 14.52 5.99
C ALA A 29 -6.86 14.05 5.60
N PHE A 30 -7.14 12.75 5.66
CA PHE A 30 -8.35 12.18 5.06
C PHE A 30 -9.17 11.32 6.02
N CYS A 31 -8.54 10.43 6.80
CA CYS A 31 -9.28 9.52 7.66
C CYS A 31 -8.62 9.33 9.03
N HIS A 32 -9.11 10.06 10.03
CA HIS A 32 -8.56 10.01 11.39
C HIS A 32 -8.71 8.61 12.04
N ASP A 33 -9.82 7.94 11.72
CA ASP A 33 -10.26 6.68 12.35
C ASP A 33 -10.41 5.56 11.30
N CYS A 34 -9.35 5.33 10.53
CA CYS A 34 -9.24 4.16 9.65
C CYS A 34 -8.35 3.05 10.23
N GLU A 35 -8.71 1.83 9.88
CA GLU A 35 -7.88 0.64 10.07
C GLU A 35 -6.95 0.47 8.87
N PHE A 36 -5.66 0.22 9.14
CA PHE A 36 -4.64 0.05 8.11
C PHE A 36 -4.27 -1.43 7.97
N GLU A 37 -4.42 -1.97 6.76
CA GLU A 37 -3.90 -3.27 6.35
C GLU A 37 -2.71 -3.05 5.42
N TYR A 38 -1.67 -3.88 5.54
CA TYR A 38 -0.45 -3.74 4.76
C TYR A 38 -0.15 -5.04 4.00
N GLU A 39 0.09 -4.94 2.69
CA GLU A 39 0.44 -6.09 1.86
C GLU A 39 1.71 -5.80 1.04
N GLY A 40 2.78 -6.54 1.33
CA GLY A 40 4.02 -6.43 0.58
C GLY A 40 3.87 -7.13 -0.78
N LEU A 41 4.06 -6.38 -1.85
CA LEU A 41 4.02 -6.88 -3.22
C LEU A 41 5.45 -7.08 -3.76
N ALA A 42 5.71 -8.24 -4.35
CA ALA A 42 6.93 -8.49 -5.10
C ALA A 42 6.61 -8.49 -6.60
N HIS A 43 7.22 -7.58 -7.37
CA HIS A 43 7.25 -7.75 -8.81
C HIS A 43 8.43 -8.65 -9.20
N ARG A 44 8.25 -9.50 -10.22
CA ARG A 44 9.35 -10.09 -10.97
C ARG A 44 9.28 -9.51 -12.37
N ALA A 45 10.43 -9.39 -13.05
CA ALA A 45 10.46 -8.98 -14.44
C ALA A 45 9.47 -9.83 -15.26
N GLY A 46 8.42 -9.20 -15.79
CA GLY A 46 7.39 -9.86 -16.61
C GLY A 46 6.15 -10.40 -15.87
N GLN A 47 6.08 -10.34 -14.52
CA GLN A 47 4.85 -10.69 -13.79
C GLN A 47 4.17 -9.45 -13.21
N LEU A 48 3.03 -9.10 -13.81
CA LEU A 48 1.99 -8.31 -13.18
C LEU A 48 1.56 -8.97 -11.86
N PHE A 49 1.10 -8.15 -10.93
CA PHE A 49 0.57 -8.52 -9.61
C PHE A 49 -0.53 -9.61 -9.69
N LEU A 50 -0.15 -10.87 -9.87
CA LEU A 50 -1.07 -11.98 -10.02
C LEU A 50 -1.66 -12.31 -8.65
N ASN A 51 -2.99 -12.24 -8.55
CA ASN A 51 -3.80 -12.55 -7.36
C ASN A 51 -3.76 -11.51 -6.22
N VAL A 52 -3.36 -10.28 -6.49
CA VAL A 52 -3.53 -9.20 -5.50
C VAL A 52 -5.01 -8.89 -5.33
N ARG A 53 -5.48 -8.90 -4.08
CA ARG A 53 -6.87 -8.59 -3.74
C ARG A 53 -6.98 -7.16 -3.27
N PHE A 54 -7.62 -6.32 -4.08
CA PHE A 54 -8.00 -4.96 -3.73
C PHE A 54 -9.30 -4.97 -2.93
N ASP A 55 -9.22 -5.41 -1.68
CA ASP A 55 -10.36 -5.65 -0.79
C ASP A 55 -10.37 -4.73 0.45
N GLY A 56 -9.62 -3.62 0.39
CA GLY A 56 -9.88 -2.46 1.24
C GLY A 56 -11.12 -1.69 0.79
N ASP A 57 -11.77 -0.97 1.72
CA ASP A 57 -12.74 0.08 1.35
C ASP A 57 -12.04 1.14 0.48
N GLU A 58 -10.76 1.38 0.79
CA GLU A 58 -9.82 2.13 -0.02
C GLU A 58 -8.51 1.34 -0.16
N ASN A 59 -7.82 1.52 -1.30
CA ASN A 59 -6.57 0.81 -1.60
C ASN A 59 -5.53 1.82 -2.10
N ALA A 60 -4.30 1.71 -1.61
CA ALA A 60 -3.17 2.56 -2.02
C ALA A 60 -1.96 1.73 -2.42
N ILE A 61 -1.31 2.07 -3.53
CA ILE A 61 -0.07 1.43 -3.99
C ILE A 61 1.06 2.47 -3.93
N VAL A 62 2.12 2.16 -3.18
CA VAL A 62 3.27 3.05 -2.99
C VAL A 62 4.57 2.35 -3.38
N ASP A 63 5.58 3.14 -3.76
CA ASP A 63 6.89 2.64 -4.21
C ASP A 63 6.82 1.66 -5.41
N PHE A 64 6.03 2.02 -6.43
CA PHE A 64 6.00 1.31 -7.70
C PHE A 64 6.15 2.28 -8.87
N LYS A 65 6.90 1.84 -9.88
CA LYS A 65 6.98 2.55 -11.16
C LYS A 65 5.72 2.28 -11.97
N TYR A 66 4.99 3.35 -12.31
CA TYR A 66 3.98 3.30 -13.38
C TYR A 66 4.69 3.28 -14.73
N SER A 67 4.32 2.33 -15.61
CA SER A 67 4.79 2.26 -17.01
C SER A 67 3.61 2.35 -17.96
#